data_AF-A0A9D2VZE7-F1
#
_entry.id   AF-A0A9D2VZE7-F1
#
_cell.length_a   1.000
_cell.length_b   1.000
_cell.length_c   1.000
_cell.angle_alpha   90.00
_cell.angle_beta   90.00
_cell.angle_gamma   90.00
#
_symmetry.space_group_name_H-M   'P 1'
#
loop_
_entity.id
_entity.type
_entity.pdbx_description
1 polymer ?
#
loop_
_entity_poly.entity_id
_entity_poly.type
_entity_poly.pdbx_seq_one_letter_code
_entity_poly.pdbx_strand_id
1 'polypeptide(L)'
;SLTADKDNLIKISKDYLDFTNTVSGMQEAAKDPEFASEFLGGQNPYEYFAPVAENIQIAPLSAYDQGCVELIQNSFSDYFQGNVDYDKAKSNFETAIIERYPDITEVAWPE
;
A
#
# COMPACT_ATOMS: atom_id res chain seq x y z
N SER A 1 24.54 -9.84 -1.72
CA SER A 1 23.34 -9.37 -2.44
C SER A 1 22.36 -10.53 -2.47
N LEU A 2 21.25 -10.44 -1.73
CA LEU A 2 20.16 -11.42 -1.83
C LEU A 2 19.45 -11.12 -3.16
N THR A 3 19.85 -11.86 -4.20
CA THR A 3 19.33 -11.91 -5.58
C THR A 3 19.06 -10.55 -6.26
N ALA A 4 20.12 -9.92 -6.78
CA ALA A 4 20.04 -8.80 -7.73
C ALA A 4 20.09 -9.24 -9.21
N ASP A 5 19.93 -10.54 -9.48
CA ASP A 5 19.94 -11.07 -10.84
C ASP A 5 18.57 -10.85 -11.48
N LYS A 6 18.55 -9.97 -12.49
CA LYS A 6 17.32 -9.54 -13.16
C LYS A 6 16.55 -10.70 -13.79
N ASP A 7 17.24 -11.66 -14.39
CA ASP A 7 16.60 -12.76 -15.12
C ASP A 7 15.88 -13.69 -14.15
N ASN A 8 16.49 -13.97 -12.99
CA ASN A 8 15.83 -14.73 -11.93
C ASN A 8 14.59 -14.02 -11.39
N LEU A 9 14.67 -12.70 -11.18
CA LEU A 9 13.56 -11.91 -10.67
C LEU A 9 12.40 -11.82 -11.68
N ILE A 10 12.71 -11.65 -12.97
CA ILE A 10 11.70 -11.68 -14.04
C ILE A 10 11.05 -13.05 -14.14
N LYS A 11 11.83 -14.13 -14.01
CA LYS A 11 11.30 -15.49 -14.00
C LYS A 11 10.34 -15.70 -12.82
N ILE A 12 10.69 -15.24 -11.63
CA ILE A 12 9.79 -15.30 -10.47
C ILE A 12 8.48 -14.56 -10.75
N SER A 13 8.57 -13.37 -11.33
CA SER A 13 7.38 -12.61 -11.73
C SER A 13 6.53 -13.37 -12.75
N LYS A 14 7.14 -13.98 -13.77
CA LYS A 14 6.40 -14.76 -14.78
C LYS A 14 5.72 -16.00 -14.20
N ASP A 15 6.46 -16.77 -13.39
CA ASP A 15 6.02 -18.08 -12.91
C ASP A 15 5.01 -17.96 -11.75
N TYR A 16 5.10 -16.90 -10.94
CA TYR A 16 4.31 -16.75 -9.70
C TYR A 16 3.41 -15.51 -9.66
N LEU A 17 3.44 -14.65 -10.69
CA LEU A 17 2.73 -13.36 -10.72
C LEU A 17 3.19 -12.38 -9.62
N ASP A 18 4.39 -12.55 -9.09
CA ASP A 18 4.99 -11.67 -8.09
C ASP A 18 5.49 -10.37 -8.71
N PHE A 19 5.37 -9.25 -7.99
CA PHE A 19 6.05 -8.00 -8.35
C PHE A 19 7.41 -7.93 -7.64
N THR A 20 8.49 -8.19 -8.37
CA THR A 20 9.84 -8.24 -7.80
C THR A 20 10.49 -6.86 -7.77
N ASN A 21 11.54 -6.69 -6.96
CA ASN A 21 12.20 -5.40 -6.73
C ASN A 21 13.12 -4.93 -7.87
N THR A 22 12.98 -5.48 -9.08
CA THR A 22 13.73 -5.06 -10.27
C THR A 22 12.93 -4.03 -11.06
N VAL A 23 13.22 -2.74 -10.85
CA VAL A 23 12.47 -1.65 -11.52
C VAL A 23 12.48 -1.82 -13.04
N SER A 24 13.66 -2.02 -13.64
CA SER A 24 13.76 -2.18 -15.10
C SER A 24 13.13 -3.48 -15.60
N GLY A 25 13.23 -4.57 -14.84
CA GLY A 25 12.58 -5.83 -15.21
C GLY A 25 11.06 -5.75 -15.14
N MET A 26 10.50 -5.05 -14.15
CA MET A 26 9.05 -4.85 -14.05
C MET A 26 8.53 -3.91 -15.14
N GLN A 27 9.29 -2.90 -15.54
CA GLN A 27 8.96 -2.06 -16.69
C GLN A 27 8.97 -2.83 -18.03
N GLU A 28 9.82 -3.85 -18.16
CA GLU A 28 9.84 -4.77 -19.31
C GLU A 28 8.66 -5.73 -19.27
N ALA A 29 8.42 -6.39 -18.13
CA ALA A 29 7.29 -7.30 -17.94
C ALA A 29 5.95 -6.59 -18.18
N ALA A 30 5.82 -5.32 -17.78
CA ALA A 30 4.64 -4.49 -18.04
C ALA A 30 4.36 -4.22 -19.53
N LYS A 31 5.32 -4.46 -20.44
CA LYS A 31 5.14 -4.23 -21.88
C LYS A 31 5.12 -5.53 -22.68
N ASP A 32 5.31 -6.66 -22.01
CA ASP A 32 5.45 -7.96 -22.63
C ASP A 32 4.13 -8.75 -22.52
N PRO A 33 3.47 -9.07 -23.64
CA PRO A 33 2.22 -9.83 -23.64
C PRO A 33 2.38 -11.25 -23.06
N GLU A 34 3.60 -11.80 -22.97
CA GLU A 34 3.84 -13.09 -22.33
C GLU A 34 3.61 -13.09 -20.81
N PHE A 35 3.46 -11.91 -20.21
CA PHE A 35 3.11 -11.74 -18.79
C PHE A 35 1.59 -11.55 -18.58
N ALA A 36 0.79 -11.75 -19.63
CA ALA A 36 -0.67 -11.83 -19.52
C ALA A 36 -1.08 -13.00 -18.61
N SER A 37 -1.97 -12.73 -17.65
CA SER A 37 -2.48 -13.72 -16.71
C SER A 37 -3.81 -14.28 -17.20
N GLU A 38 -3.88 -15.59 -17.43
CA GLU A 38 -5.14 -16.29 -17.74
C GLU A 38 -6.17 -16.13 -16.62
N PHE A 39 -5.72 -16.15 -15.37
CA PHE A 39 -6.58 -15.92 -14.20
C PHE A 39 -7.26 -14.54 -14.25
N LEU A 40 -6.55 -13.52 -14.76
CA LEU A 40 -7.08 -12.16 -14.96
C LEU A 40 -7.73 -11.98 -16.34
N GLY A 41 -8.07 -13.06 -17.05
CA GLY A 41 -8.73 -12.98 -18.35
C GLY A 41 -7.82 -12.48 -19.48
N GLY A 42 -6.52 -12.73 -19.38
CA GLY A 42 -5.51 -12.30 -20.36
C GLY A 42 -4.95 -10.89 -20.12
N GLN A 43 -5.29 -10.25 -18.99
CA GLN A 43 -4.70 -8.97 -18.62
C GLN A 43 -3.29 -9.15 -18.07
N ASN A 44 -2.40 -8.20 -18.37
CA ASN A 44 -1.08 -8.11 -17.77
C ASN A 44 -1.15 -7.22 -16.50
N PRO A 45 -1.00 -7.78 -15.29
CA PRO A 45 -1.10 -6.99 -14.05
C PRO A 45 0.04 -5.97 -13.91
N TYR A 46 1.20 -6.21 -14.53
CA TYR A 46 2.37 -5.35 -14.43
C TYR A 46 2.18 -4.00 -15.14
N GLU A 47 1.31 -3.93 -16.16
CA GLU A 47 0.89 -2.66 -16.79
C GLU A 47 0.33 -1.67 -15.75
N TYR A 48 -0.35 -2.18 -14.73
CA TYR A 48 -0.97 -1.36 -13.68
C TYR A 48 -0.04 -1.16 -12.49
N PHE A 49 0.74 -2.19 -12.11
CA PHE A 49 1.58 -2.11 -10.92
C PHE A 49 2.86 -1.31 -11.14
N ALA A 50 3.54 -1.46 -12.29
CA ALA A 50 4.80 -0.77 -12.56
C ALA A 50 4.73 0.76 -12.43
N PRO A 51 3.74 1.47 -13.02
CA PRO A 51 3.67 2.93 -12.88
C PRO A 51 3.29 3.38 -11.46
N VAL A 52 2.53 2.58 -10.70
CA VAL A 52 2.14 2.92 -9.34
C VAL A 52 3.27 2.65 -8.35
N ALA A 53 4.10 1.63 -8.60
CA ALA A 53 5.24 1.29 -7.76
C ALA A 53 6.26 2.44 -7.64
N GLU A 54 6.43 3.25 -8.69
CA GLU A 54 7.30 4.43 -8.68
C GLU A 54 6.81 5.53 -7.73
N ASN A 55 5.51 5.54 -7.38
CA ASN A 55 4.92 6.49 -6.46
C ASN A 55 4.92 6.03 -4.99
N ILE A 56 5.40 4.80 -4.71
CA ILE A 56 5.45 4.27 -3.34
C ILE A 56 6.48 5.05 -2.53
N GLN A 57 6.02 5.71 -1.47
CA GLN A 57 6.88 6.39 -0.52
C GLN A 57 7.23 5.46 0.64
N ILE A 58 8.50 5.06 0.73
CA ILE A 58 9.02 4.30 1.87
C ILE A 58 9.39 5.29 2.98
N ALA A 59 8.38 5.72 3.74
CA ALA A 59 8.59 6.58 4.90
C ALA A 59 9.28 5.82 6.04
N PRO A 60 10.20 6.45 6.78
CA PRO A 60 10.76 5.86 8.00
C PRO A 60 9.66 5.59 9.02
N LEU A 61 9.69 4.39 9.61
CA LEU A 61 8.81 4.06 10.73
C LEU A 61 9.22 4.84 11.99
N SER A 62 8.24 5.19 12.79
CA SER A 62 8.34 5.92 14.05
C SER A 62 7.62 5.16 15.18
N ALA A 63 7.84 5.59 16.43
CA ALA A 63 7.14 5.03 17.58
C ALA A 63 5.62 5.32 17.59
N TYR A 64 5.15 6.25 16.76
CA TYR A 64 3.74 6.63 16.67
C TYR A 64 2.93 5.68 15.77
N ASP A 65 3.56 4.99 14.81
CA ASP A 65 2.87 4.24 13.76
C ASP A 65 1.90 3.19 14.32
N GLN A 66 2.35 2.42 15.32
CA GLN A 66 1.50 1.41 15.95
C GLN A 66 0.25 2.05 16.57
N GLY A 67 0.42 3.15 17.30
CA GLY A 67 -0.71 3.85 17.92
C GLY A 67 -1.66 4.45 16.88
N CYS A 68 -1.12 5.06 15.81
CA CYS A 68 -1.92 5.56 14.70
C CYS A 68 -2.76 4.46 14.06
N VAL A 69 -2.17 3.29 13.78
CA VAL A 69 -2.85 2.15 13.16
C VAL A 69 -3.95 1.60 14.06
N GLU A 70 -3.66 1.36 15.35
CA GLU A 70 -4.66 0.84 16.30
C GLU A 70 -5.84 1.82 16.45
N LEU A 71 -5.56 3.11 16.59
CA LEU A 71 -6.58 4.13 16.83
C LEU A 71 -7.45 4.35 15.60
N ILE A 72 -6.87 4.42 14.39
CA ILE A 72 -7.66 4.61 13.17
C ILE A 72 -8.54 3.40 12.90
N GLN A 73 -8.04 2.18 13.11
CA GLN A 73 -8.83 0.96 12.99
C GLN A 73 -10.01 0.95 13.95
N ASN A 74 -9.80 1.33 15.21
CA ASN A 74 -10.88 1.41 16.20
C ASN A 74 -11.91 2.47 15.83
N SER A 75 -11.48 3.70 15.52
CA SER A 75 -12.40 4.81 15.20
C SER A 75 -13.20 4.56 13.92
N PHE A 76 -12.61 3.95 12.89
CA PHE A 76 -13.29 3.65 11.63
C PHE A 76 -14.09 2.34 11.66
N SER A 77 -13.83 1.43 12.60
CA SER A 77 -14.64 0.23 12.78
C SER A 77 -16.12 0.57 12.99
N ASP A 78 -16.40 1.60 13.80
CA ASP A 78 -17.77 2.08 14.02
C ASP A 78 -18.42 2.66 12.77
N TYR A 79 -17.65 3.35 11.92
CA TYR A 79 -18.13 3.84 10.63
C TYR A 79 -18.47 2.68 9.69
N PHE A 80 -17.59 1.69 9.56
CA PHE A 80 -17.83 0.52 8.71
C PHE A 80 -19.00 -0.34 9.20
N GLN A 81 -19.32 -0.29 10.50
CA GLN A 81 -20.50 -0.94 11.08
C GLN A 81 -21.77 -0.08 11.00
N GLY A 82 -21.69 1.17 10.56
CA GLY A 82 -22.82 2.10 10.46
C GLY A 82 -23.27 2.72 11.78
N ASN A 83 -22.44 2.64 12.84
CA ASN A 83 -22.73 3.23 14.15
C ASN A 83 -22.51 4.74 14.17
N VAL A 84 -21.58 5.23 13.34
CA VAL A 84 -21.24 6.65 13.18
C VAL A 84 -21.04 6.97 11.70
N ASP A 85 -21.13 8.25 11.34
CA ASP A 85 -20.75 8.70 10.01
C ASP A 85 -19.22 8.89 9.88
N TYR A 86 -18.77 9.13 8.65
CA TYR A 86 -17.36 9.25 8.30
C TYR A 86 -16.67 10.41 9.02
N ASP A 87 -17.33 11.57 9.11
CA ASP A 87 -16.79 12.75 9.77
C ASP A 87 -16.67 12.54 11.28
N LYS A 88 -17.63 11.83 11.88
CA LYS A 88 -17.58 11.45 13.28
C LYS A 88 -16.45 10.45 13.56
N ALA A 89 -16.19 9.49 12.67
CA ALA A 89 -15.04 8.60 12.79
C ALA A 89 -13.70 9.37 12.73
N LYS A 90 -13.57 10.35 11.82
CA LYS A 90 -12.40 11.24 11.77
C LYS A 90 -12.20 12.00 13.07
N SER A 91 -13.24 12.66 13.58
CA SER A 91 -13.18 13.39 14.85
C SER A 91 -12.85 12.49 16.04
N ASN A 92 -13.36 11.26 16.07
CA ASN A 92 -13.02 10.28 17.09
C ASN A 92 -11.53 9.88 17.02
N PHE A 93 -10.98 9.70 15.82
CA PHE A 93 -9.56 9.42 15.62
C PHE A 93 -8.67 10.59 16.07
N GLU A 94 -9.00 11.82 15.64
CA GLU A 94 -8.30 13.05 16.04
C GLU A 94 -8.27 13.20 17.56
N THR A 95 -9.40 12.97 18.23
CA THR A 95 -9.47 13.00 19.69
C THR A 95 -8.51 11.96 20.30
N ALA A 96 -8.62 10.70 19.86
CA ALA A 96 -7.87 9.62 20.46
C ALA A 96 -6.34 9.73 20.21
N ILE A 97 -5.93 10.23 19.04
CA ILE A 97 -4.51 10.36 18.71
C ILE A 97 -3.84 11.49 19.49
N ILE A 98 -4.54 12.62 19.68
CA ILE A 98 -4.06 13.75 20.48
C ILE A 98 -4.01 13.37 21.97
N GLU A 99 -5.01 12.62 22.47
CA GLU A 99 -4.99 12.13 23.85
C GLU A 99 -3.82 11.16 24.12
N ARG A 100 -3.48 10.31 23.14
CA ARG A 100 -2.39 9.35 23.27
C ARG A 100 -1.02 9.99 23.08
N TYR A 101 -0.91 10.96 22.18
CA TYR A 101 0.31 11.65 21.81
C TYR A 101 0.07 13.16 21.84
N PRO A 102 0.20 13.81 23.01
CA PRO A 102 -0.14 15.22 23.18
C PRO A 102 0.73 16.20 22.39
N ASP A 103 1.85 15.73 21.84
CA ASP A 103 2.73 16.46 20.93
C ASP A 103 2.21 16.51 19.48
N ILE A 104 1.23 15.68 19.13
CA ILE A 104 0.46 15.79 17.89
C ILE A 104 -0.60 16.87 18.10
N THR A 105 -0.53 17.95 17.32
CA THR A 105 -1.46 19.09 17.44
C THR A 105 -2.49 19.17 16.32
N GLU A 106 -2.28 18.45 15.22
CA GLU A 106 -3.15 18.46 14.05
C GLU A 106 -3.05 17.14 13.27
N VAL A 107 -4.17 16.75 12.63
CA VAL A 107 -4.24 15.61 11.71
C VAL A 107 -4.60 16.13 10.32
N ALA A 108 -3.75 15.85 9.33
CA ALA A 108 -4.03 16.15 7.94
C ALA A 108 -4.69 14.94 7.28
N TRP A 109 -5.93 15.11 6.80
CA TRP A 109 -6.61 14.09 6.01
C TRP A 109 -6.26 14.22 4.53
N PRO A 110 -6.10 13.11 3.80
CA PRO A 110 -5.95 13.15 2.34
C PRO A 110 -7.22 13.72 1.70
N GLU A 111 -7.03 14.51 0.63
CA GLU A 111 -8.10 14.99 -0.26
C GLU A 111 -8.66 13.89 -1.16
#